data_AF-A0A8A7K5N9-F1
#
_entry.id   AF-A0A8A7K5N9-F1
#
_cell.length_a   1.000
_cell.length_b   1.000
_cell.length_c   1.000
_cell.angle_alpha   90.00
_cell.angle_beta   90.00
_cell.angle_gamma   90.00
#
_symmetry.space_group_name_H-M   'P 1'
#
loop_
_entity.id
_entity.type
_entity.pdbx_description
1 polymer ?
#
loop_
_entity_poly.entity_id
_entity_poly.type
_entity_poly.pdbx_seq_one_letter_code
_entity_poly.pdbx_strand_id
1 'polypeptide(L)' 'MIDFLINVLDYIAHNIYSPYLVFLFIISGLLSFFIDTDYAHFYANYKDYIFSFFFGLLNISIGIILLLLNILHTRYIF' A
#
# COMPACT_ATOMS: atom_id res chain seq x y z
N MET A 1 5.34 -5.97 26.47
CA MET A 1 5.43 -6.32 25.02
C MET A 1 4.12 -6.03 24.30
N ILE A 2 3.00 -6.52 24.83
CA ILE A 2 1.65 -6.23 24.30
C ILE A 2 1.32 -4.73 24.40
N ASP A 3 1.60 -4.07 25.52
CA ASP A 3 1.34 -2.62 25.67
C ASP A 3 2.13 -1.75 24.70
N PHE A 4 3.37 -2.16 24.37
CA PHE A 4 4.18 -1.49 23.36
C PHE A 4 3.57 -1.66 21.96
N LEU A 5 3.10 -2.87 21.62
CA LEU A 5 2.41 -3.14 20.37
C LEU A 5 1.15 -2.28 20.22
N ILE A 6 0.37 -2.16 21.28
CA ILE A 6 -0.86 -1.34 21.32
C ILE A 6 -0.52 0.14 21.07
N ASN A 7 0.48 0.69 21.78
CA ASN A 7 0.91 2.08 21.58
C ASN A 7 1.40 2.37 20.16
N VAL A 8 2.12 1.42 19.55
CA VAL A 8 2.57 1.55 18.15
C VAL A 8 1.39 1.49 17.19
N LEU A 9 0.45 0.57 17.39
CA LEU A 9 -0.76 0.47 16.57
C LEU A 9 -1.61 1.75 16.67
N ASP A 10 -1.79 2.30 17.87
CA ASP A 10 -2.53 3.55 18.08
C ASP A 10 -1.87 4.74 17.40
N TYR A 11 -0.54 4.85 17.50
CA TYR A 11 0.22 5.90 16.80
C TYR A 11 0.02 5.81 15.28
N ILE A 12 0.09 4.61 14.72
CA ILE A 12 -0.11 4.38 13.29
C ILE A 12 -1.54 4.72 12.88
N ALA A 13 -2.54 4.28 13.65
CA ALA A 13 -3.95 4.51 13.36
C ALA A 13 -4.33 5.99 13.41
N HIS A 14 -3.81 6.74 14.39
CA HIS A 14 -4.18 8.15 14.59
C HIS A 14 -3.37 9.12 13.73
N ASN A 15 -2.09 8.86 13.48
CA ASN A 15 -1.20 9.83 12.83
C ASN A 15 -0.92 9.53 11.36
N ILE A 16 -1.01 8.27 10.95
CA ILE A 16 -0.59 7.83 9.61
C ILE A 16 -1.78 7.30 8.81
N TYR A 17 -2.66 6.54 9.46
CA TYR A 17 -3.76 5.89 8.79
C TYR A 17 -4.89 6.88 8.49
N SER A 18 -5.33 6.87 7.25
CA SER A 18 -6.59 7.44 6.81
C SER A 18 -7.27 6.41 5.92
N PRO A 19 -8.59 6.22 6.00
CA PRO A 19 -9.28 5.24 5.15
C PRO A 19 -9.01 5.50 3.66
N TYR A 20 -8.82 6.76 3.28
CA TYR A 20 -8.49 7.16 1.91
C TYR A 20 -7.08 6.75 1.47
N LEU A 21 -6.15 6.60 2.41
CA LEU A 21 -4.74 6.30 2.13
C LEU A 21 -4.60 4.86 1.61
N VAL A 22 -5.38 3.91 2.13
CA VAL A 22 -5.45 2.54 1.60
C VAL A 22 -5.90 2.55 0.14
N PHE A 23 -7.01 3.23 -0.16
CA PHE A 23 -7.53 3.30 -1.53
C PHE A 23 -6.55 4.00 -2.47
N LEU A 24 -5.87 5.06 -2.01
CA LEU A 24 -4.87 5.76 -2.80
C LEU A 24 -3.71 4.84 -3.19
N PHE A 25 -3.16 4.06 -2.25
CA PHE A 25 -2.09 3.11 -2.56
C PHE A 25 -2.54 2.00 -3.50
N ILE A 26 -3.75 1.46 -3.31
CA ILE A 26 -4.28 0.42 -4.19
C ILE A 26 -4.51 0.96 -5.60
N ILE A 27 -5.15 2.12 -5.75
CA ILE A 27 -5.40 2.73 -7.06
C ILE A 27 -4.09 3.07 -7.75
N SER A 28 -3.17 3.78 -7.09
CA SER A 28 -1.86 4.09 -7.65
C SER A 28 -1.07 2.85 -8.03
N GLY A 29 -1.17 1.78 -7.23
CA GLY A 29 -0.57 0.50 -7.53
C GLY A 29 -1.16 -0.17 -8.76
N LEU A 30 -2.48 -0.16 -8.93
CA LEU A 30 -3.15 -0.70 -10.11
C LEU A 30 -2.83 0.11 -11.37
N LEU A 31 -2.81 1.45 -11.28
CA LEU A 31 -2.41 2.32 -12.40
C LEU A 31 -0.99 2.00 -12.84
N SER A 32 -0.04 1.93 -11.89
CA SER A 32 1.35 1.60 -12.19
C SER A 32 1.55 0.18 -12.71
N PHE A 33 0.78 -0.78 -12.20
CA PHE A 33 0.95 -2.21 -12.51
C PHE A 33 0.29 -2.63 -13.83
N PHE A 34 -0.77 -1.93 -14.26
CA PHE A 34 -1.46 -2.25 -15.51
C PHE A 34 -1.23 -1.18 -16.57
N ILE A 35 -1.41 0.10 -16.27
CA ILE A 35 -1.35 1.14 -17.30
C ILE A 35 0.11 1.48 -17.64
N ASP A 36 0.93 1.78 -16.64
CA ASP A 36 2.30 2.26 -16.90
C ASP A 36 3.22 1.14 -17.42
N THR A 37 3.03 -0.08 -16.92
CA THR A 37 3.67 -1.31 -17.44
C THR A 37 3.24 -1.62 -18.87
N ASP A 38 1.95 -1.65 -19.19
CA ASP A 38 1.48 -1.94 -20.55
C ASP A 38 1.95 -0.87 -21.52
N TYR A 39 1.92 0.39 -21.11
CA TYR A 39 2.48 1.51 -21.86
C TYR A 39 3.98 1.30 -22.13
N ALA A 40 4.78 1.07 -21.09
CA ALA A 40 6.21 0.87 -21.24
C ALA A 40 6.56 -0.38 -22.07
N HIS A 41 5.76 -1.43 -21.97
CA HIS A 41 5.90 -2.64 -22.79
C HIS A 41 5.63 -2.34 -24.26
N PHE A 42 4.55 -1.61 -24.57
CA PHE A 42 4.17 -1.25 -25.94
C PHE A 42 5.26 -0.41 -26.64
N TYR A 43 5.89 0.53 -25.93
CA TYR A 43 6.96 1.36 -26.48
C TYR A 43 8.37 0.73 -26.36
N ALA A 44 8.48 -0.54 -25.95
CA ALA A 44 9.75 -1.25 -25.75
C ALA A 44 10.71 -0.57 -24.75
N ASN A 45 10.17 0.20 -23.79
CA ASN A 45 10.92 0.85 -22.73
C ASN A 45 11.09 -0.10 -21.52
N TYR A 46 11.96 -1.10 -21.68
CA TYR A 46 12.12 -2.17 -20.68
C TYR A 46 12.52 -1.70 -19.27
N LYS A 47 13.25 -0.59 -19.16
CA LYS A 47 13.62 -0.02 -17.85
C LYS A 47 12.39 0.49 -17.09
N ASP A 48 11.56 1.26 -17.78
CA ASP A 48 10.34 1.85 -17.21
C ASP A 48 9.29 0.76 -16.93
N TYR A 49 9.24 -0.29 -17.76
CA TYR A 49 8.42 -1.47 -17.52
C TYR A 49 8.75 -2.13 -16.18
N ILE A 50 10.04 -2.45 -15.95
CA ILE A 50 10.48 -3.11 -14.72
C ILE A 50 10.17 -2.21 -13.51
N PHE A 51 10.44 -0.91 -13.62
CA PHE A 51 10.18 0.03 -12.53
C PHE A 51 8.69 0.11 -12.20
N SER A 52 7.84 0.29 -13.21
CA SER A 52 6.39 0.41 -13.04
C SER A 52 5.76 -0.87 -12.49
N PHE A 53 6.27 -2.04 -12.91
CA PHE A 53 5.84 -3.34 -12.39
C PHE A 53 6.11 -3.48 -10.89
N PHE A 54 7.36 -3.22 -10.47
CA PHE A 54 7.73 -3.33 -9.06
C PHE A 54 7.10 -2.22 -8.20
N PHE A 55 6.95 -1.01 -8.74
CA PHE A 55 6.29 0.09 -8.05
C PHE A 55 4.80 -0.18 -7.85
N GLY A 56 4.14 -0.74 -8.86
CA GLY A 56 2.76 -1.19 -8.77
C GLY A 56 2.55 -2.25 -7.68
N LEU A 57 3.39 -3.30 -7.69
CA LEU A 57 3.37 -4.35 -6.65
C LEU A 57 3.62 -3.79 -5.25
N LEU A 58 4.58 -2.88 -5.11
CA LEU A 58 4.91 -2.25 -3.83
C LEU A 58 3.71 -1.47 -3.28
N ASN A 59 3.08 -0.64 -4.11
CA ASN A 59 1.94 0.17 -3.70
C ASN A 59 0.73 -0.69 -3.31
N ILE A 60 0.42 -1.74 -4.08
CA ILE A 60 -0.64 -2.70 -3.72
C ILE A 60 -0.32 -3.36 -2.38
N SER A 61 0.93 -3.80 -2.18
CA SER A 61 1.37 -4.45 -0.95
C SER A 61 1.23 -3.54 0.27
N ILE A 62 1.63 -2.26 0.15
CA ILE A 62 1.49 -1.26 1.21
C ILE A 62 0.00 -1.04 1.54
N GLY A 63 -0.86 -0.92 0.52
CA GLY A 63 -2.31 -0.77 0.70
C GLY A 63 -2.91 -1.94 1.49
N ILE A 64 -2.52 -3.19 1.17
CA ILE A 64 -2.97 -4.38 1.88
C ILE A 64 -2.44 -4.41 3.33
N ILE A 65 -1.17 -4.06 3.55
CA ILE A 65 -0.58 -4.01 4.90
C ILE A 65 -1.33 -3.01 5.78
N LEU A 66 -1.62 -1.82 5.27
CA LEU A 66 -2.37 -0.80 6.01
C LEU A 66 -3.79 -1.26 6.34
N LEU A 67 -4.45 -1.97 5.41
CA LEU A 67 -5.75 -2.56 5.66
C LEU A 67 -5.69 -3.62 6.78
N LEU A 68 -4.69 -4.50 6.75
CA LEU A 68 -4.47 -5.51 7.79
C LEU A 68 -4.16 -4.87 9.15
N LEU A 69 -3.33 -3.83 9.18
CA LEU A 69 -3.01 -3.09 10.41
C LEU A 69 -4.27 -2.46 11.02
N ASN A 70 -5.16 -1.90 10.21
CA ASN A 70 -6.42 -1.36 10.70
C ASN A 70 -7.35 -2.44 11.28
N ILE A 71 -7.45 -3.60 10.60
CA ILE A 71 -8.23 -4.74 11.10
C ILE A 71 -7.67 -5.23 12.45
N LEU A 72 -6.34 -5.32 12.57
CA LEU A 72 -5.68 -5.71 13.83
C LEU A 72 -5.92 -4.67 14.92
N HIS A 73 -5.70 -3.38 14.63
CA HIS A 73 -5.96 -2.28 15.57
C HIS A 73 -7.39 -2.34 16.12
N THR A 74 -8.38 -2.43 15.23
CA THR A 74 -9.81 -2.52 15.61
C THR A 74 -10.09 -3.73 16.50
N ARG A 75 -9.35 -4.84 16.36
CA ARG A 75 -9.54 -6.06 17.15
C ARG A 75 -8.86 -6.04 18.53
N TYR A 76 -7.79 -5.25 18.69
CA TYR A 76 -6.99 -5.23 19.92
C TYR A 76 -7.27 -4.02 20.81
N ILE A 77 -7.84 -2.95 20.27
CA ILE A 77 -8.04 -1.67 20.97
C ILE A 77 -9.52 -1.36 21.26
N PHE A 78 -10.45 -1.99 20.52
CA PHE A 78 -11.85 -2.18 20.94
C PHE A 78 -12.04 -3.57 21.53
#